data_AF-A0A258HNC8-F1
#
_entry.id   AF-A0A258HNC8-F1
#
_cell.length_a   1.000
_cell.length_b   1.000
_cell.length_c   1.000
_cell.angle_alpha   90.00
_cell.angle_beta   90.00
_cell.angle_gamma   90.00
#
_symmetry.space_group_name_H-M   'P 1'
#
loop_
_entity.id
_entity.type
_entity.pdbx_description
1 polymer ?
#
loop_
_entity_poly.entity_id
_entity_poly.type
_entity_poly.pdbx_seq_one_letter_code
_entity_poly.pdbx_strand_id
1 'polypeptide(L)'
;MSSRRPPTITFMPRNRLSKILPTMNPKVFAECVENAEKEVERIAPILGESTEGDVQSLIRLCHQREDEIFGQCREIGWLALRIIESARLTRRPELAEAAKGLWEMIEALSERGVWHTDALRLHADALQALTSGAQIGADGIATIERELLRMRAAIGAEAAH
;
A
#
# COMPACT_ATOMS: atom_id res chain seq x y z
N MET A 1 15.14 -18.99 -25.91
CA MET A 1 15.31 -17.52 -25.93
C MET A 1 14.57 -16.96 -24.73
N SER A 2 15.28 -16.57 -23.68
CA SER A 2 14.67 -16.14 -22.42
C SER A 2 14.20 -14.69 -22.57
N SER A 3 12.89 -14.45 -22.57
CA SER A 3 12.34 -13.09 -22.56
C SER A 3 12.66 -12.47 -21.20
N ARG A 4 13.70 -11.63 -21.13
CA ARG A 4 14.00 -10.84 -19.95
C ARG A 4 12.79 -9.95 -19.67
N ARG A 5 12.05 -10.24 -18.59
CA ARG A 5 11.04 -9.32 -18.08
C ARG A 5 11.71 -7.98 -17.81
N PRO A 6 11.10 -6.85 -18.17
CA PRO A 6 11.64 -5.56 -17.81
C PRO A 6 11.73 -5.43 -16.28
N PRO A 7 12.77 -4.76 -15.76
CA PRO A 7 12.94 -4.53 -14.32
C PRO A 7 11.69 -3.86 -13.74
N THR A 8 11.30 -4.29 -12.55
CA THR A 8 10.16 -3.70 -11.83
C THR A 8 10.68 -2.43 -11.17
N ILE A 9 10.03 -1.29 -11.40
CA ILE A 9 10.47 0.10 -11.04
C ILE A 9 10.71 0.33 -9.52
N THR A 10 10.63 -0.72 -8.70
CA THR A 10 10.74 -0.73 -7.24
C THR A 10 12.02 -0.09 -6.70
N PHE A 11 13.19 -0.33 -7.31
CA PHE A 11 14.49 0.18 -6.82
C PHE A 11 15.06 1.36 -7.62
N MET A 12 14.21 2.22 -8.19
CA MET A 12 14.67 3.51 -8.70
C MET A 12 14.45 4.60 -7.64
N PRO A 13 15.52 5.17 -7.03
CA PRO A 13 15.35 6.26 -6.09
C PRO A 13 14.75 7.48 -6.80
N ARG A 14 13.55 7.92 -6.43
CA ARG A 14 12.85 9.05 -7.07
C ARG A 14 13.48 10.44 -6.80
N ASN A 15 14.74 10.48 -6.36
CA ASN A 15 15.48 11.69 -6.04
C ASN A 15 16.61 11.93 -7.05
N ARG A 16 17.37 13.02 -6.89
CA ARG A 16 18.47 13.40 -7.81
C ARG A 16 19.52 12.29 -8.02
N LEU A 17 19.64 11.33 -7.10
CA LEU A 17 20.60 10.23 -7.20
C LEU A 17 20.25 9.26 -8.35
N SER A 18 18.98 9.08 -8.71
CA SER A 18 18.64 8.24 -9.87
C SER A 18 19.14 8.79 -11.21
N LYS A 19 19.52 10.07 -11.28
CA LYS A 19 20.11 10.66 -12.48
C LYS A 19 21.64 10.51 -12.53
N ILE A 20 22.26 10.36 -11.36
CA ILE A 20 23.73 10.40 -11.18
C ILE A 20 24.31 8.98 -11.13
N LEU A 21 23.67 8.09 -10.39
CA LEU A 21 24.18 6.73 -10.18
C LEU A 21 24.26 5.90 -11.49
N PRO A 22 23.28 5.96 -12.41
CA PRO A 22 23.36 5.22 -13.67
C PRO A 22 24.42 5.78 -14.64
N THR A 23 24.85 7.04 -14.47
CA THR A 23 25.81 7.70 -15.36
C THR A 23 27.25 7.55 -14.86
N MET A 24 27.50 7.53 -13.56
CA MET A 24 28.85 7.38 -13.00
C MET A 24 29.40 5.96 -13.11
N ASN A 25 28.57 4.93 -12.90
CA ASN A 25 28.99 3.53 -13.08
C ASN A 25 27.80 2.65 -13.54
N PRO A 26 27.45 2.71 -14.84
CA PRO A 26 26.23 2.08 -15.37
C PRO A 26 26.15 0.58 -15.11
N LYS A 27 27.29 -0.12 -15.22
CA LYS A 27 27.36 -1.58 -15.07
C LYS A 27 27.13 -2.01 -13.63
N VAL A 28 27.85 -1.39 -12.68
CA VAL A 28 27.69 -1.71 -11.24
C VAL A 28 26.29 -1.31 -10.77
N PHE A 29 25.76 -0.18 -11.23
CA PHE A 29 24.39 0.23 -10.91
C PHE A 29 23.37 -0.80 -11.40
N ALA A 30 23.48 -1.25 -12.66
CA ALA A 30 22.59 -2.27 -13.22
C ALA A 30 22.69 -3.61 -12.47
N GLU A 31 23.90 -4.05 -12.11
CA GLU A 31 24.12 -5.26 -11.32
C GLU A 31 23.50 -5.17 -9.92
N CYS A 32 23.64 -4.02 -9.25
CA CYS A 32 23.02 -3.79 -7.94
C CYS A 32 21.49 -3.79 -8.02
N VAL A 33 20.89 -3.16 -9.04
CA VAL A 33 19.44 -3.17 -9.24
C VAL A 33 18.95 -4.59 -9.53
N GLU A 34 19.62 -5.32 -10.42
CA GLU A 34 19.26 -6.71 -10.75
C GLU A 34 19.35 -7.63 -9.51
N ASN A 35 20.37 -7.45 -8.67
CA ASN A 35 20.50 -8.22 -7.43
C ASN A 35 19.40 -7.88 -6.42
N ALA A 36 19.05 -6.60 -6.27
CA ALA A 36 17.97 -6.17 -5.38
C ALA A 36 16.60 -6.70 -5.85
N GLU A 37 16.35 -6.69 -7.16
CA GLU A 37 15.14 -7.28 -7.74
C GLU A 37 15.07 -8.78 -7.50
N LYS A 38 16.17 -9.53 -7.70
CA LYS A 38 16.23 -10.97 -7.40
C LYS A 38 15.95 -11.27 -5.94
N GLU A 39 16.49 -10.47 -5.02
CA GLU A 39 16.21 -10.64 -3.59
C GLU A 39 14.75 -10.35 -3.25
N VAL A 40 14.14 -9.33 -3.86
CA VAL A 40 12.69 -9.08 -3.70
C VAL A 40 11.86 -10.23 -4.27
N GLU A 41 12.19 -10.72 -5.46
CA GLU A 41 11.49 -11.88 -6.05
C GLU A 41 11.61 -13.12 -5.15
N ARG A 42 12.77 -13.32 -4.52
CA ARG A 42 13.00 -14.43 -3.58
C ARG A 42 12.16 -14.30 -2.31
N ILE A 43 11.95 -13.09 -1.81
CA ILE A 43 11.27 -12.83 -0.52
C ILE A 43 9.76 -12.58 -0.72
N ALA A 44 9.31 -12.21 -1.92
CA ALA A 44 7.92 -11.88 -2.23
C ALA A 44 6.88 -12.93 -1.79
N PRO A 45 7.10 -14.26 -1.94
CA PRO A 45 6.13 -15.25 -1.45
C PRO A 45 5.92 -15.18 0.08
N ILE A 46 7.02 -15.02 0.83
CA ILE A 46 7.00 -14.92 2.30
C ILE A 46 6.28 -13.63 2.73
N LEU A 47 6.53 -12.53 2.00
CA LEU A 47 5.82 -11.27 2.22
C LEU A 47 4.32 -11.40 1.93
N GLY A 48 3.94 -12.14 0.88
CA GLY A 48 2.55 -12.40 0.53
C GLY A 48 1.79 -13.05 1.67
N GLU A 49 2.32 -14.14 2.22
CA GLU A 49 1.73 -14.85 3.37
C GLU A 49 1.62 -13.94 4.61
N SER A 50 2.67 -13.16 4.91
CA SER A 50 2.63 -12.21 6.03
C SER A 50 1.61 -11.08 5.81
N THR A 51 1.43 -10.62 4.56
CA THR A 51 0.53 -9.51 4.23
C THR A 51 -0.92 -9.86 4.51
N GLU A 52 -1.33 -11.12 4.31
CA GLU A 52 -2.68 -11.56 4.64
C GLU A 52 -2.95 -11.46 6.16
N GLY A 53 -2.01 -11.89 6.99
CA GLY A 53 -2.11 -11.74 8.44
C GLY A 53 -2.18 -10.28 8.89
N ASP A 54 -1.43 -9.41 8.21
CA ASP A 54 -1.45 -7.97 8.46
C ASP A 54 -2.79 -7.34 8.09
N VAL A 55 -3.34 -7.70 6.92
CA VAL A 55 -4.65 -7.23 6.45
C VAL A 55 -5.74 -7.66 7.42
N GLN A 56 -5.75 -8.92 7.86
CA GLN A 56 -6.73 -9.41 8.85
C GLN A 56 -6.60 -8.69 10.19
N SER A 57 -5.36 -8.41 10.63
CA SER A 57 -5.11 -7.64 11.85
C SER A 57 -5.64 -6.21 11.74
N LEU A 58 -5.38 -5.55 10.61
CA LEU A 58 -5.85 -4.19 10.35
C LEU A 58 -7.39 -4.13 10.28
N ILE A 59 -8.03 -5.06 9.58
CA ILE A 59 -9.49 -5.16 9.50
C ILE A 59 -10.09 -5.29 10.91
N ARG A 60 -9.52 -6.18 11.73
CA ARG A 60 -9.99 -6.38 13.11
C ARG A 60 -9.89 -5.12 13.94
N LEU A 61 -8.80 -4.36 13.82
CA LEU A 61 -8.64 -3.08 14.53
C LEU A 61 -9.69 -2.05 14.09
N CYS A 62 -9.90 -1.90 12.78
CA CYS A 62 -10.86 -0.94 12.22
C CYS A 62 -12.33 -1.24 12.58
N HIS A 63 -12.64 -2.47 12.98
CA HIS A 63 -13.99 -2.92 13.35
C HIS A 63 -14.30 -2.86 14.86
N GLN A 64 -13.36 -2.36 15.67
CA GLN A 64 -13.57 -2.14 17.09
C GLN A 64 -14.51 -0.96 17.38
N ARG A 65 -14.78 -0.70 18.66
CA ARG A 65 -15.52 0.50 19.07
C ARG A 65 -14.71 1.75 18.74
N GLU A 66 -15.38 2.87 18.46
CA GLU A 66 -14.72 4.10 17.99
C GLU A 66 -13.63 4.62 18.95
N ASP A 67 -13.87 4.55 20.25
CA ASP A 67 -12.89 4.91 21.29
C ASP A 67 -11.63 4.03 21.23
N GLU A 68 -11.80 2.74 20.96
CA GLU A 68 -10.70 1.78 20.82
C GLU A 68 -9.91 2.01 19.52
N ILE A 69 -10.60 2.27 18.41
CA ILE A 69 -9.99 2.61 17.12
C ILE A 69 -9.15 3.88 17.27
N PHE A 70 -9.72 4.93 17.86
CA PHE A 70 -9.03 6.19 18.06
C PHE A 70 -7.79 6.01 18.95
N GLY A 71 -7.91 5.24 20.04
CA GLY A 71 -6.77 4.92 20.91
C GLY A 71 -5.64 4.14 20.22
N GLN A 72 -5.96 3.40 19.15
CA GLN A 72 -5.02 2.58 18.37
C GLN A 72 -4.68 3.18 17.00
N CYS A 73 -5.05 4.44 16.73
CA CYS A 73 -4.89 5.07 15.42
C CYS A 73 -3.46 5.00 14.86
N ARG A 74 -2.45 5.12 15.72
CA ARG A 74 -1.03 4.99 15.32
C ARG A 74 -0.66 3.57 14.88
N GLU A 75 -1.17 2.56 15.58
CA GLU A 75 -0.94 1.15 15.22
C GLU A 75 -1.60 0.80 13.88
N ILE A 76 -2.85 1.28 13.69
CA ILE A 76 -3.57 1.19 12.41
C ILE A 76 -2.75 1.81 11.29
N GLY A 77 -2.18 3.00 11.49
CA GLY A 77 -1.31 3.66 10.51
C GLY A 77 -0.08 2.84 10.16
N TRP A 78 0.65 2.32 11.15
CA TRP A 78 1.84 1.49 10.88
C TRP A 78 1.51 0.20 10.13
N LEU A 79 0.40 -0.46 10.48
CA LEU A 79 -0.07 -1.64 9.77
C LEU A 79 -0.46 -1.33 8.33
N ALA A 80 -1.19 -0.23 8.11
CA ALA A 80 -1.53 0.24 6.77
C ALA A 80 -0.27 0.48 5.92
N LEU A 81 0.73 1.17 6.45
CA LEU A 81 2.01 1.41 5.77
C LEU A 81 2.74 0.11 5.41
N ARG A 82 2.78 -0.86 6.34
CA ARG A 82 3.38 -2.17 6.08
C ARG A 82 2.67 -2.91 4.96
N ILE A 83 1.34 -2.88 4.94
CA ILE A 83 0.53 -3.49 3.86
C ILE A 83 0.79 -2.80 2.53
N ILE A 84 0.87 -1.45 2.48
CA ILE A 84 1.17 -0.71 1.25
C ILE A 84 2.49 -1.18 0.63
N GLU A 85 3.55 -1.26 1.44
CA GLU A 85 4.87 -1.65 0.95
C GLU A 85 4.90 -3.12 0.51
N SER A 86 4.36 -4.04 1.32
CA SER A 86 4.31 -5.46 0.97
C SER A 86 3.43 -5.74 -0.25
N ALA A 87 2.30 -5.04 -0.39
CA ALA A 87 1.41 -5.15 -1.54
C ALA A 87 2.08 -4.68 -2.84
N ARG A 88 2.86 -3.59 -2.79
CA ARG A 88 3.67 -3.13 -3.93
C ARG A 88 4.71 -4.18 -4.34
N LEU A 89 5.40 -4.77 -3.36
CA LEU A 89 6.41 -5.80 -3.60
C LEU A 89 5.82 -7.10 -4.16
N THR A 90 4.59 -7.43 -3.78
CA THR A 90 3.87 -8.64 -4.22
C THR A 90 2.97 -8.42 -5.44
N ARG A 91 3.05 -7.24 -6.09
CA ARG A 91 2.29 -6.86 -7.30
C ARG A 91 0.77 -6.91 -7.11
N ARG A 92 0.30 -6.48 -5.94
CA ARG A 92 -1.12 -6.30 -5.60
C ARG A 92 -1.44 -4.82 -5.39
N PRO A 93 -1.34 -3.97 -6.43
CA PRO A 93 -1.53 -2.53 -6.30
C PRO A 93 -2.89 -2.14 -5.72
N GLU A 94 -3.92 -2.96 -5.95
CA GLU A 94 -5.27 -2.76 -5.41
C GLU A 94 -5.30 -2.79 -3.87
N LEU A 95 -4.52 -3.68 -3.24
CA LEU A 95 -4.38 -3.71 -1.79
C LEU A 95 -3.61 -2.50 -1.27
N ALA A 96 -2.58 -2.08 -2.02
CA ALA A 96 -1.80 -0.92 -1.65
C ALA A 96 -2.66 0.36 -1.66
N GLU A 97 -3.55 0.53 -2.64
CA GLU A 97 -4.43 1.69 -2.72
C GLU A 97 -5.49 1.71 -1.62
N ALA A 98 -6.10 0.55 -1.32
CA ALA A 98 -7.07 0.45 -0.22
C ALA A 98 -6.42 0.76 1.14
N ALA A 99 -5.22 0.24 1.41
CA ALA A 99 -4.46 0.53 2.63
C ALA A 99 -3.92 1.97 2.67
N LYS A 100 -3.58 2.56 1.51
CA LYS A 100 -3.13 3.96 1.41
C LYS A 100 -4.16 4.93 1.97
N GLY A 101 -5.44 4.70 1.73
CA GLY A 101 -6.47 5.57 2.31
C GLY A 101 -6.53 5.52 3.84
N LEU A 102 -6.31 4.35 4.45
CA LEU A 102 -6.20 4.23 5.91
C LEU A 102 -5.03 5.05 6.43
N TRP A 103 -3.86 4.90 5.81
CA TRP A 103 -2.68 5.68 6.14
C TRP A 103 -2.91 7.20 6.02
N GLU A 104 -3.47 7.66 4.90
CA GLU A 104 -3.78 9.07 4.66
C GLU A 104 -4.75 9.65 5.70
N MET A 105 -5.74 8.88 6.15
CA MET A 105 -6.65 9.31 7.23
C MET A 105 -5.94 9.43 8.58
N ILE A 106 -4.99 8.55 8.90
CA ILE A 106 -4.18 8.66 10.11
C ILE A 106 -3.22 9.86 10.04
N GLU A 107 -2.64 10.14 8.88
CA GLU A 107 -1.83 11.35 8.65
C GLU A 107 -2.70 12.61 8.77
N ALA A 108 -3.89 12.63 8.15
CA ALA A 108 -4.82 13.76 8.24
C ALA A 108 -5.27 14.04 9.68
N LEU A 109 -5.46 13.01 10.52
CA LEU A 109 -5.68 13.19 11.95
C LEU A 109 -4.49 13.90 12.61
N SER A 110 -3.27 13.44 12.32
CA SER A 110 -2.05 13.97 12.95
C SER A 110 -1.72 15.40 12.52
N GLU A 111 -1.96 15.73 11.25
CA GLU A 111 -1.61 17.02 10.66
C GLU A 111 -2.73 18.07 10.78
N ARG A 112 -3.99 17.63 10.63
CA ARG A 112 -5.15 18.51 10.44
C ARG A 112 -6.28 18.28 11.45
N GLY A 113 -6.17 17.26 12.31
CA GLY A 113 -7.21 16.90 13.27
C GLY A 113 -8.48 16.31 12.63
N VAL A 114 -8.39 15.84 11.39
CA VAL A 114 -9.53 15.28 10.64
C VAL A 114 -9.69 13.80 10.99
N TRP A 115 -10.87 13.39 11.45
CA TRP A 115 -11.17 12.01 11.83
C TRP A 115 -12.54 11.55 11.34
N HIS A 116 -12.60 10.39 10.68
CA HIS A 116 -13.84 9.80 10.18
C HIS A 116 -13.81 8.27 10.33
N THR A 117 -14.34 7.76 11.43
CA THR A 117 -14.39 6.32 11.74
C THR A 117 -15.07 5.50 10.65
N ASP A 118 -16.19 6.00 10.09
CA ASP A 118 -16.93 5.28 9.04
C ASP A 118 -16.16 5.19 7.73
N ALA A 119 -15.42 6.25 7.36
CA ALA A 119 -14.55 6.24 6.19
C ALA A 119 -13.38 5.25 6.37
N LEU A 120 -12.81 5.22 7.58
CA LEU A 120 -11.79 4.25 7.97
C LEU A 120 -12.31 2.81 7.87
N ARG A 121 -13.53 2.54 8.34
CA ARG A 121 -14.16 1.22 8.19
C ARG A 121 -14.41 0.86 6.73
N LEU A 122 -14.87 1.78 5.90
CA LEU A 122 -15.11 1.50 4.48
C LEU A 122 -13.82 1.07 3.75
N HIS A 123 -12.69 1.67 4.08
CA HIS A 123 -11.39 1.22 3.57
C HIS A 123 -10.99 -0.17 4.07
N ALA A 124 -11.30 -0.50 5.33
CA ALA A 124 -11.08 -1.83 5.89
C ALA A 124 -11.98 -2.88 5.21
N ASP A 125 -13.24 -2.54 4.93
CA ASP A 125 -14.18 -3.39 4.20
C ASP A 125 -13.72 -3.63 2.76
N ALA A 126 -13.17 -2.60 2.11
CA ALA A 126 -12.56 -2.74 0.79
C ALA A 126 -11.35 -3.69 0.82
N LEU A 127 -10.47 -3.59 1.82
CA LEU A 127 -9.38 -4.56 2.03
C LEU A 127 -9.91 -5.97 2.25
N GLN A 128 -10.99 -6.12 3.03
CA GLN A 128 -11.62 -7.41 3.23
C GLN A 128 -12.19 -7.97 1.93
N ALA A 129 -12.86 -7.15 1.11
CA ALA A 129 -13.42 -7.57 -0.17
C ALA A 129 -12.31 -8.02 -1.13
N LEU A 130 -11.21 -7.27 -1.23
CA LEU A 130 -10.06 -7.56 -2.10
C LEU A 130 -9.23 -8.78 -1.66
N THR A 131 -9.38 -9.22 -0.40
CA THR A 131 -8.68 -10.40 0.14
C THR A 131 -9.59 -11.61 0.33
N SER A 132 -10.89 -11.41 0.49
CA SER A 132 -11.87 -12.48 0.42
C SER A 132 -11.82 -13.04 -1.01
N GLY A 133 -11.66 -14.35 -1.18
CA GLY A 133 -11.52 -15.00 -2.50
C GLY A 133 -12.71 -14.84 -3.46
N ALA A 134 -13.60 -13.88 -3.23
CA ALA A 134 -14.53 -13.37 -4.22
C ALA A 134 -13.74 -12.86 -5.42
N GLN A 135 -14.01 -13.40 -6.61
CA GLN A 135 -13.43 -12.91 -7.85
C GLN A 135 -14.04 -11.55 -8.20
N ILE A 136 -13.49 -10.49 -7.60
CA ILE A 136 -13.77 -9.12 -8.01
C ILE A 136 -13.01 -8.91 -9.33
N GLY A 137 -13.76 -8.77 -10.44
CA GLY A 137 -13.16 -8.45 -11.73
C GLY A 137 -12.50 -7.07 -11.74
N ALA A 138 -11.68 -6.79 -12.75
CA ALA A 138 -10.94 -5.53 -12.88
C ALA A 138 -11.85 -4.27 -12.80
N ASP A 139 -13.04 -4.33 -13.39
CA ASP A 139 -14.03 -3.22 -13.35
C ASP A 139 -14.56 -2.97 -11.93
N GLY A 140 -14.69 -4.04 -11.13
CA GLY A 140 -15.08 -3.96 -9.74
C GLY A 140 -13.98 -3.32 -8.88
N ILE A 141 -12.74 -3.72 -9.10
CA ILE A 141 -11.56 -3.13 -8.43
C ILE A 141 -11.47 -1.63 -8.76
N ALA A 142 -11.54 -1.27 -10.04
CA ALA A 142 -11.48 0.13 -10.47
C ALA A 142 -12.64 0.98 -9.89
N THR A 143 -13.81 0.37 -9.71
CA THR A 143 -14.95 1.03 -9.05
C THR A 143 -14.67 1.28 -7.58
N ILE A 144 -14.17 0.27 -6.85
CA ILE A 144 -13.80 0.40 -5.44
C ILE A 144 -12.76 1.52 -5.27
N GLU A 145 -11.67 1.48 -6.04
CA GLU A 145 -10.60 2.49 -5.97
C GLU A 145 -11.15 3.91 -6.21
N ARG A 146 -12.00 4.08 -7.23
CA ARG A 146 -12.60 5.38 -7.55
C ARG A 146 -13.49 5.90 -6.41
N GLU A 147 -14.34 5.06 -5.84
CA GLU A 147 -15.24 5.50 -4.76
C GLU A 147 -14.46 5.79 -3.47
N LEU A 148 -13.42 5.00 -3.15
CA LEU A 148 -12.53 5.28 -2.03
C LEU A 148 -11.80 6.62 -2.21
N LEU A 149 -11.29 6.91 -3.41
CA LEU A 149 -10.63 8.19 -3.70
C LEU A 149 -11.59 9.37 -3.52
N ARG A 150 -12.81 9.27 -4.08
CA ARG A 150 -13.85 10.31 -3.93
C ARG A 150 -14.19 10.56 -2.47
N MET A 151 -14.32 9.50 -1.68
CA MET A 151 -14.59 9.62 -0.25
C MET A 151 -13.47 10.39 0.46
N ARG A 152 -12.19 10.04 0.21
CA ARG A 152 -11.05 10.73 0.84
C ARG A 152 -11.01 12.22 0.52
N ALA A 153 -11.28 12.57 -0.74
CA ALA A 153 -11.38 13.96 -1.16
C ALA A 153 -12.52 14.68 -0.44
N ALA A 154 -13.70 14.04 -0.32
CA ALA A 154 -14.87 14.62 0.34
C ALA A 154 -14.66 14.91 1.84
N ILE A 155 -13.85 14.09 2.52
CA ILE A 155 -13.55 14.27 3.95
C ILE A 155 -12.26 15.07 4.21
N GLY A 156 -11.55 15.53 3.16
CA GLY A 156 -10.30 16.27 3.31
C GLY A 156 -9.11 15.42 3.80
N ALA A 157 -9.16 14.10 3.61
CA ALA A 157 -8.09 13.18 3.97
C ALA A 157 -7.01 13.05 2.88
N GLU A 158 -7.28 13.49 1.65
CA GLU A 158 -6.30 13.45 0.56
C GLU A 158 -5.02 14.22 0.95
N ALA A 159 -3.85 13.58 0.77
CA ALA A 159 -2.57 14.23 0.99
C ALA A 159 -2.37 15.31 -0.08
N ALA A 160 -2.08 16.54 0.34
CA ALA A 160 -1.69 17.60 -0.59
C ALA A 160 -0.34 17.20 -1.22
N HIS A 161 -0.35 16.94 -2.52
CA HIS A 161 0.84 16.59 -3.31
C HIS A 161 1.90 17.69 -3.34
#